data_AF-A0A556V1G5-F1
#
_entry.id   AF-A0A556V1G5-F1
#
_cell.length_a   1.000
_cell.length_b   1.000
_cell.length_c   1.000
_cell.angle_alpha   90.00
_cell.angle_beta   90.00
_cell.angle_gamma   90.00
#
_symmetry.space_group_name_H-M   'P 1'
#
loop_
_entity.id
_entity.type
_entity.pdbx_description
1 polymer ?
#
loop_
_entity_poly.entity_id
_entity_poly.type
_entity_poly.pdbx_seq_one_letter_code
_entity_poly.pdbx_strand_id
1 'polypeptide(L)'
;MRHGAHTENHVETRVISWNFGSFKSKLEVDPDMQPSTAKWYDRWDSVFIEFCVEDSKDVKVKFDESNLQFRHPSTAKWYDRRDSVFIEFCVEDSKDVDVKFDKSKLQFSCVGGVDGIKYHNEVELFEGIDPNESKHKRTDRSIYCCLRKAEAGKSWPRLTKDKAKFNWLSVDFNNWKDWEDDSDEELSSYDRFSEMMNNMGGEDDLPDMDGADDLISTSAMWEFRSMSFWRAVFAEFYGTMFFVFFGLGSALRWTSAYNVLHVSFSFGLAAATFIQSIGHISGGHINPAVTFAYVVSSQISLFRAFFYICAQCLGALAGAAILYGVTPGNIRGNLALNTLQPGVSLGMATTIEVFLTLQLVVCVFAVTDERRNGRMGSAALAIGFSVLLGHLLGMYYTGAGMNPARSFAPAVLFRNFINHWVYWVGPFIGGALGSLLYDFILFPRMRSFSERIAALKGSQHAEAEGQQDPRGEPIELKTQAL
;
A
#
# COMPACT_ATOMS: atom_id res chain seq x y z
N MET A 1 46.24 9.17 -3.53
CA MET A 1 47.44 8.75 -2.76
C MET A 1 48.08 7.58 -3.48
N ARG A 2 49.41 7.59 -3.70
CA ARG A 2 50.18 6.47 -4.29
C ARG A 2 50.73 5.57 -3.17
N HIS A 3 50.73 4.25 -3.38
CA HIS A 3 51.64 3.28 -2.76
C HIS A 3 52.10 2.29 -3.86
N GLY A 4 53.40 1.97 -3.91
CA GLY A 4 54.00 0.90 -4.75
C GLY A 4 53.95 -0.46 -4.04
N ALA A 5 54.44 -1.60 -4.56
CA ALA A 5 55.30 -1.93 -5.69
C ALA A 5 55.17 -3.44 -6.04
N HIS A 6 55.94 -3.89 -7.04
CA HIS A 6 56.33 -5.25 -7.46
C HIS A 6 55.67 -5.87 -8.72
N THR A 7 56.56 -6.37 -9.57
CA THR A 7 56.44 -6.87 -10.94
C THR A 7 56.30 -8.39 -10.99
N GLU A 8 55.34 -8.91 -11.76
CA GLU A 8 55.38 -10.24 -12.39
C GLU A 8 54.83 -10.12 -13.81
N ASN A 9 55.56 -10.66 -14.80
CA ASN A 9 55.16 -10.70 -16.21
C ASN A 9 53.99 -11.67 -16.39
N HIS A 10 52.78 -11.17 -16.24
CA HIS A 10 51.57 -11.77 -16.79
C HIS A 10 51.10 -10.91 -17.95
N VAL A 11 50.72 -11.53 -19.08
CA VAL A 11 49.97 -10.86 -20.16
C VAL A 11 48.70 -10.31 -19.54
N GLU A 12 48.71 -9.01 -19.24
CA GLU A 12 47.66 -8.34 -18.48
C GLU A 12 46.53 -7.99 -19.45
N THR A 13 45.55 -8.88 -19.61
CA THR A 13 44.30 -8.54 -20.29
C THR A 13 43.62 -7.43 -19.49
N ARG A 14 43.72 -6.19 -19.95
CA ARG A 14 43.10 -5.05 -19.28
C ARG A 14 41.64 -4.95 -19.69
N VAL A 15 40.76 -5.31 -18.76
CA VAL A 15 39.33 -5.00 -18.87
C VAL A 15 39.16 -3.54 -18.49
N ILE A 16 38.80 -2.69 -19.44
CA ILE A 16 38.48 -1.29 -19.19
C ILE A 16 36.95 -1.16 -19.15
N SER A 17 36.39 -1.07 -17.95
CA SER A 17 34.96 -0.87 -17.74
C SER A 17 34.64 0.61 -17.59
N TRP A 18 33.79 1.14 -18.47
CA TRP A 18 33.23 2.49 -18.33
C TRP A 18 31.78 2.39 -17.88
N ASN A 19 31.42 3.13 -16.83
CA ASN A 19 30.05 3.24 -16.35
C ASN A 19 29.39 4.42 -17.08
N PHE A 20 28.57 4.11 -18.10
CA PHE A 20 27.67 5.07 -18.68
C PHE A 20 26.31 4.84 -18.02
N GLY A 21 25.82 5.80 -17.23
CA GLY A 21 24.46 5.75 -16.71
C GLY A 21 23.43 5.60 -17.85
N SER A 22 22.16 5.40 -17.52
CA SER A 22 21.04 5.14 -18.45
C SER A 22 21.06 5.94 -19.77
N PHE A 23 21.77 5.45 -20.78
CA PHE A 23 21.86 6.04 -22.11
C PHE A 23 21.94 4.93 -23.16
N LYS A 24 20.98 4.90 -24.08
CA LYS A 24 20.99 4.02 -25.25
C LYS A 24 20.76 4.86 -26.50
N SER A 25 21.83 5.35 -27.10
CA SER A 25 21.81 5.78 -28.51
C SER A 25 23.15 5.47 -29.17
N LYS A 26 23.07 5.00 -30.41
CA LYS A 26 24.12 4.43 -31.27
C LYS A 26 25.53 5.02 -31.04
N LEU A 27 26.45 4.18 -30.58
CA LEU A 27 27.89 4.36 -30.82
C LEU A 27 28.22 3.76 -32.19
N GLU A 28 28.77 4.55 -33.10
CA GLU A 28 29.49 4.04 -34.26
C GLU A 28 30.96 3.86 -33.89
N VAL A 29 31.49 2.67 -34.17
CA VAL A 29 32.90 2.33 -33.97
C VAL A 29 33.65 2.68 -35.26
N ASP A 30 34.80 3.34 -35.11
CA ASP A 30 35.70 3.68 -36.20
C ASP A 30 36.07 2.41 -37.01
N PRO A 31 35.85 2.36 -38.34
CA PRO A 31 36.03 1.15 -39.14
C PRO A 31 37.46 0.56 -39.14
N ASP A 32 38.47 1.32 -38.70
CA ASP A 32 39.85 0.84 -38.58
C ASP A 32 40.15 0.07 -37.28
N MET A 33 39.21 0.02 -36.33
CA MET A 33 39.28 -0.86 -35.15
C MET A 33 38.41 -2.09 -35.37
N GLN A 34 39.01 -3.27 -35.52
CA GLN A 34 38.30 -4.55 -35.40
C GLN A 34 38.33 -5.03 -33.94
N PRO A 35 37.27 -4.81 -33.13
CA PRO A 35 37.18 -5.42 -31.81
C PRO A 35 36.89 -6.92 -31.95
N SER A 36 37.77 -7.78 -31.43
CA SER A 36 37.61 -9.23 -31.53
C SER A 36 36.45 -9.78 -30.67
N THR A 37 35.96 -9.05 -29.67
CA THR A 37 34.64 -9.27 -29.04
C THR A 37 34.23 -8.07 -28.18
N ALA A 38 33.04 -7.50 -28.40
CA ALA A 38 32.40 -6.57 -27.45
C ALA A 38 31.25 -7.31 -26.75
N LYS A 39 31.21 -7.29 -25.42
CA LYS A 39 30.12 -7.87 -24.62
C LYS A 39 29.32 -6.76 -23.93
N TRP A 40 28.01 -6.88 -24.00
CA TRP A 40 27.05 -5.93 -23.42
C TRP A 40 26.46 -6.51 -22.14
N TYR A 41 26.43 -5.72 -21.07
CA TYR A 41 25.76 -6.08 -19.83
C TYR A 41 24.82 -4.95 -19.38
N ASP A 42 23.54 -5.31 -19.13
CA ASP A 42 22.56 -4.42 -18.50
C ASP A 42 22.47 -4.74 -17.00
N ARG A 43 22.72 -3.75 -16.13
CA ARG A 43 22.54 -3.91 -14.68
C ARG A 43 21.99 -2.60 -14.09
N TRP A 44 20.72 -2.63 -13.66
CA TRP A 44 20.03 -1.69 -12.76
C TRP A 44 20.55 -0.24 -12.77
N ASP A 45 20.50 0.43 -13.94
CA ASP A 45 20.71 1.88 -14.18
C ASP A 45 21.96 2.29 -14.98
N SER A 46 22.79 1.33 -15.44
CA SER A 46 23.98 1.61 -16.26
C SER A 46 24.18 0.62 -17.41
N VAL A 47 24.70 1.11 -18.54
CA VAL A 47 25.19 0.30 -19.67
C VAL A 47 26.71 0.21 -19.59
N PHE A 48 27.23 -1.01 -19.52
CA PHE A 48 28.68 -1.28 -19.55
C PHE A 48 29.08 -1.78 -20.93
N ILE A 49 30.11 -1.18 -21.51
CA ILE A 49 30.75 -1.67 -22.73
C ILE A 49 32.18 -2.10 -22.34
N GLU A 50 32.45 -3.39 -22.45
CA GLU A 50 33.80 -3.93 -22.31
C GLU A 50 34.42 -4.12 -23.71
N PHE A 51 35.58 -3.51 -23.92
CA PHE A 51 36.44 -3.79 -25.05
C PHE A 51 37.63 -4.63 -24.57
N CYS A 52 37.89 -5.75 -25.24
CA CYS A 52 39.15 -6.47 -25.09
C CYS A 52 40.13 -5.91 -26.12
N VAL A 53 41.18 -5.22 -25.65
CA VAL A 53 42.19 -4.61 -26.53
C VAL A 53 43.54 -5.22 -26.20
N GLU A 54 44.16 -5.91 -27.16
CA GLU A 54 45.56 -6.33 -27.08
C GLU A 54 46.46 -5.18 -27.56
N ASP A 55 47.45 -4.82 -26.73
CA ASP A 55 48.55 -3.91 -27.04
C ASP A 55 48.21 -2.56 -27.72
N SER A 56 47.49 -1.67 -27.00
CA SER A 56 47.55 -0.23 -27.31
C SER A 56 47.67 0.62 -26.04
N LYS A 57 48.58 1.60 -26.07
CA LYS A 57 48.89 2.46 -24.92
C LYS A 57 48.01 3.70 -24.77
N ASP A 58 47.10 3.98 -25.69
CA ASP A 58 46.19 5.13 -25.61
C ASP A 58 44.90 4.88 -26.41
N VAL A 59 43.83 4.46 -25.73
CA VAL A 59 42.48 4.40 -26.30
C VAL A 59 41.79 5.73 -26.02
N LYS A 60 41.56 6.54 -27.05
CA LYS A 60 40.78 7.79 -26.96
C LYS A 60 39.40 7.60 -27.58
N VAL A 61 38.37 7.54 -26.75
CA VAL A 61 36.97 7.57 -27.19
C VAL A 61 36.56 9.04 -27.34
N LYS A 62 36.18 9.48 -28.54
CA LYS A 62 35.59 10.81 -28.76
C LYS A 62 34.08 10.70 -28.69
N PHE A 63 33.48 11.48 -27.80
CA PHE A 63 32.03 11.73 -27.78
C PHE A 63 31.76 13.07 -28.46
N ASP A 64 30.83 13.07 -29.41
CA ASP A 64 30.27 14.30 -29.97
C ASP A 64 29.00 14.66 -29.19
N GLU A 65 29.11 15.59 -28.25
CA GLU A 65 28.02 16.04 -27.38
C GLU A 65 27.01 16.95 -28.11
N SER A 66 27.33 17.41 -29.33
CA SER A 66 26.57 18.50 -29.98
C SER A 66 25.16 18.13 -30.46
N ASN A 67 24.78 16.84 -30.45
CA ASN A 67 23.48 16.35 -30.94
C ASN A 67 22.59 15.66 -29.88
N LEU A 68 22.98 15.63 -28.61
CA LEU A 68 22.20 14.98 -27.55
C LEU A 68 21.21 15.96 -26.89
N GLN A 69 20.01 16.10 -27.47
CA GLN A 69 18.86 16.59 -26.68
C GLN A 69 18.44 15.49 -25.70
N PHE A 70 18.91 15.58 -24.46
CA PHE A 70 18.50 14.72 -23.34
C PHE A 70 16.96 14.76 -23.20
N ARG A 71 16.28 13.64 -23.46
CA ARG A 71 14.84 13.48 -23.24
C ARG A 71 14.63 12.35 -22.24
N HIS A 72 14.26 12.69 -21.02
CA HIS A 72 13.94 11.70 -19.98
C HIS A 72 12.47 11.25 -20.15
N PRO A 73 12.17 9.96 -20.28
CA PRO A 73 10.77 9.53 -20.28
C PRO A 73 10.19 9.64 -18.88
N SER A 74 8.98 10.18 -18.75
CA SER A 74 8.22 10.14 -17.50
C SER A 74 7.63 8.75 -17.28
N THR A 75 7.47 8.35 -16.02
CA THR A 75 6.75 7.11 -15.71
C THR A 75 5.26 7.29 -15.98
N ALA A 76 4.63 6.27 -16.54
CA ALA A 76 3.24 6.31 -16.93
C ALA A 76 2.49 5.04 -16.55
N LYS A 77 1.22 5.20 -16.19
CA LYS A 77 0.28 4.12 -15.93
C LYS A 77 -0.90 4.23 -16.88
N TRP A 78 -1.44 3.11 -17.34
CA TRP A 78 -2.60 3.13 -18.24
C TRP A 78 -3.62 2.05 -17.91
N TYR A 79 -4.88 2.27 -18.25
CA TYR A 79 -5.93 1.27 -18.14
C TYR A 79 -7.00 1.45 -19.22
N ASP A 80 -7.70 0.36 -19.52
CA ASP A 80 -8.71 0.29 -20.57
C ASP A 80 -10.15 0.45 -20.04
N ARG A 81 -11.02 1.01 -20.88
CA ARG A 81 -12.48 1.08 -20.72
C ARG A 81 -13.17 0.84 -22.06
N ARG A 82 -14.49 0.61 -22.04
CA ARG A 82 -15.30 0.33 -23.24
C ARG A 82 -15.05 1.32 -24.39
N ASP A 83 -15.10 2.62 -24.08
CA ASP A 83 -15.08 3.69 -25.10
C ASP A 83 -13.83 4.56 -25.05
N SER A 84 -12.99 4.41 -24.01
CA SER A 84 -11.83 5.26 -23.79
C SER A 84 -10.65 4.48 -23.20
N VAL A 85 -9.45 5.02 -23.41
CA VAL A 85 -8.21 4.55 -22.78
C VAL A 85 -7.65 5.68 -21.94
N PHE A 86 -7.27 5.38 -20.70
CA PHE A 86 -6.72 6.37 -19.79
C PHE A 86 -5.22 6.14 -19.61
N ILE A 87 -4.46 7.23 -19.60
CA ILE A 87 -3.02 7.24 -19.35
C ILE A 87 -2.71 8.35 -18.36
N GLU A 88 -1.99 8.03 -17.30
CA GLU A 88 -1.50 8.98 -16.31
C GLU A 88 0.03 9.06 -16.41
N PHE A 89 0.57 10.26 -16.65
CA PHE A 89 2.00 10.54 -16.58
C PHE A 89 2.34 11.09 -15.20
N CYS A 90 3.14 10.37 -14.42
CA CYS A 90 3.50 10.73 -13.04
C CYS A 90 4.67 11.72 -13.03
N VAL A 91 4.34 13.01 -13.20
CA VAL A 91 5.29 14.13 -13.08
C VAL A 91 4.73 15.16 -12.11
N GLU A 92 5.34 15.25 -10.93
CA GLU A 92 4.99 16.25 -9.92
C GLU A 92 5.46 17.64 -10.33
N ASP A 93 4.69 18.67 -9.98
CA ASP A 93 4.96 20.09 -10.24
C ASP A 93 5.25 20.41 -11.73
N SER A 94 4.60 19.70 -12.65
CA SER A 94 4.86 19.82 -14.09
C SER A 94 4.55 21.22 -14.64
N LYS A 95 5.46 21.82 -15.39
CA LYS A 95 5.29 23.07 -16.15
C LYS A 95 5.37 22.80 -17.65
N ASP A 96 4.87 23.73 -18.47
CA ASP A 96 4.90 23.65 -19.94
C ASP A 96 4.39 22.30 -20.50
N VAL A 97 3.25 21.84 -19.98
CA VAL A 97 2.64 20.58 -20.40
C VAL A 97 2.08 20.74 -21.82
N ASP A 98 2.60 19.95 -22.75
CA ASP A 98 2.14 19.83 -24.13
C ASP A 98 1.76 18.38 -24.41
N VAL A 99 0.49 18.15 -24.77
CA VAL A 99 -0.05 16.84 -25.10
C VAL A 99 -0.67 16.92 -26.49
N LYS A 100 -0.15 16.10 -27.40
CA LYS A 100 -0.62 16.03 -28.79
C LYS A 100 -1.25 14.67 -29.05
N PHE A 101 -2.53 14.71 -29.41
CA PHE A 101 -3.29 13.56 -29.86
C PHE A 101 -3.27 13.50 -31.38
N ASP A 102 -2.83 12.38 -31.93
CA ASP A 102 -2.97 12.02 -33.33
C ASP A 102 -3.73 10.69 -33.41
N LYS A 103 -4.32 10.36 -34.56
CA LYS A 103 -5.21 9.22 -34.74
C LYS A 103 -4.61 7.90 -34.27
N SER A 104 -3.30 7.72 -34.38
CA SER A 104 -2.61 6.49 -33.97
C SER A 104 -1.46 6.74 -33.00
N LYS A 105 -1.33 7.95 -32.44
CA LYS A 105 -0.14 8.35 -31.70
C LYS A 105 -0.46 9.36 -30.61
N LEU A 106 0.18 9.19 -29.46
CA LEU A 106 0.18 10.15 -28.37
C LEU A 106 1.60 10.67 -28.15
N GLN A 107 1.76 11.99 -28.12
CA GLN A 107 3.00 12.65 -27.71
C GLN A 107 2.75 13.50 -26.48
N PHE A 108 3.63 13.34 -25.49
CA PHE A 108 3.61 14.07 -24.23
C PHE A 108 4.97 14.72 -24.01
N SER A 109 4.97 15.97 -23.56
CA SER A 109 6.16 16.63 -23.04
C SER A 109 5.81 17.61 -21.92
N CYS A 110 6.70 17.73 -20.94
CA CYS A 110 6.60 18.73 -19.88
C CYS A 110 7.97 18.98 -19.23
N VAL A 111 8.02 19.95 -18.31
CA VAL A 111 9.17 20.23 -17.46
C VAL A 111 8.80 19.90 -16.02
N GLY A 112 9.50 19.01 -15.34
CA GLY A 112 9.19 18.58 -13.96
C GLY A 112 10.31 18.84 -12.96
N GLY A 113 9.94 18.98 -11.68
CA GLY A 113 10.86 19.12 -10.55
C GLY A 113 11.56 20.48 -10.41
N VAL A 114 12.31 20.65 -9.31
CA VAL A 114 13.06 21.88 -8.96
C VAL A 114 14.21 22.14 -9.96
N ASP A 115 14.76 21.06 -10.54
CA ASP A 115 15.90 21.10 -11.46
C ASP A 115 15.51 21.35 -12.93
N GLY A 116 14.21 21.49 -13.23
CA GLY A 116 13.72 21.81 -14.58
C GLY A 116 13.96 20.70 -15.61
N ILE A 117 13.79 19.43 -15.21
CA ILE A 117 14.03 18.28 -16.08
C ILE A 117 12.96 18.21 -17.17
N LYS A 118 13.41 18.08 -18.43
CA LYS A 118 12.50 17.95 -19.58
C LYS A 118 12.09 16.50 -19.79
N TYR A 119 10.80 16.24 -19.64
CA TYR A 119 10.20 14.94 -19.89
C TYR A 119 9.60 14.86 -21.29
N HIS A 120 9.76 13.70 -21.93
CA HIS A 120 9.12 13.43 -23.22
C HIS A 120 8.77 11.95 -23.35
N ASN A 121 7.53 11.67 -23.72
CA ASN A 121 7.03 10.34 -23.98
C ASN A 121 6.31 10.31 -25.32
N GLU A 122 6.51 9.23 -26.05
CA GLU A 122 5.86 8.98 -27.33
C GLU A 122 5.31 7.55 -27.35
N VAL A 123 4.04 7.42 -27.69
CA VAL A 123 3.33 6.14 -27.73
C VAL A 123 2.65 5.98 -29.09
N GLU A 124 3.03 4.95 -29.83
CA GLU A 124 2.22 4.47 -30.95
C GLU A 124 1.12 3.56 -30.40
N LEU A 125 -0.13 3.97 -30.60
CA LEU A 125 -1.29 3.37 -29.97
C LEU A 125 -1.69 2.06 -30.65
N PHE A 126 -2.25 1.14 -29.87
CA PHE A 126 -2.69 -0.18 -30.34
C PHE A 126 -3.72 -0.09 -31.46
N GLU A 127 -4.68 0.82 -31.33
CA GLU A 127 -5.71 1.12 -32.33
C GLU A 127 -5.95 2.63 -32.43
N GLY A 128 -6.82 3.02 -33.37
CA GLY A 128 -7.16 4.41 -33.61
C GLY A 128 -7.91 5.08 -32.45
N ILE A 129 -7.64 6.37 -32.24
CA ILE A 129 -8.38 7.25 -31.33
C ILE A 129 -9.01 8.42 -32.09
N ASP A 130 -10.00 9.08 -31.50
CA ASP A 130 -10.51 10.37 -31.97
C ASP A 130 -9.74 11.51 -31.27
N PRO A 131 -8.88 12.26 -31.98
CA PRO A 131 -8.12 13.36 -31.39
C PRO A 131 -8.99 14.51 -30.88
N ASN A 132 -10.18 14.74 -31.46
CA ASN A 132 -11.04 15.87 -31.10
C ASN A 132 -11.81 15.61 -29.80
N GLU A 133 -12.12 14.34 -29.52
CA GLU A 133 -12.80 13.93 -28.28
C GLU A 133 -11.81 13.54 -27.16
N SER A 134 -10.52 13.38 -27.49
CA SER A 134 -9.47 13.09 -26.52
C SER A 134 -9.06 14.36 -25.76
N LYS A 135 -8.90 14.23 -24.44
CA LYS A 135 -8.65 15.37 -23.54
C LYS A 135 -7.52 15.04 -22.57
N HIS A 136 -6.83 16.06 -22.08
CA HIS A 136 -5.91 15.92 -20.95
C HIS A 136 -6.24 16.90 -19.83
N LYS A 137 -5.86 16.56 -18.61
CA LYS A 137 -5.95 17.41 -17.43
C LYS A 137 -4.65 17.27 -16.63
N ARG A 138 -4.06 18.42 -16.30
CA ARG A 138 -2.94 18.49 -15.37
C ARG A 138 -3.46 18.55 -13.94
N THR A 139 -2.83 17.79 -13.05
CA THR A 139 -2.92 17.91 -11.59
C THR A 139 -1.54 18.28 -11.04
N ASP A 140 -1.42 18.52 -9.75
CA ASP A 140 -0.13 18.83 -9.12
C ASP A 140 0.84 17.63 -9.12
N ARG A 141 0.31 16.40 -9.15
CA ARG A 141 1.09 15.17 -9.06
C ARG A 141 1.27 14.44 -10.39
N SER A 142 0.37 14.65 -11.33
CA SER A 142 0.36 13.91 -12.59
C SER A 142 -0.46 14.58 -13.70
N ILE A 143 -0.26 14.13 -14.93
CA ILE A 143 -1.03 14.54 -16.10
C ILE A 143 -1.88 13.37 -16.56
N TYR A 144 -3.20 13.53 -16.48
CA TYR A 144 -4.17 12.54 -16.94
C TYR A 144 -4.56 12.80 -18.39
N CYS A 145 -4.49 11.77 -19.21
CA CYS A 145 -4.94 11.76 -20.61
C CYS A 145 -6.09 10.76 -20.75
N CYS A 146 -7.20 11.22 -21.29
CA CYS A 146 -8.34 10.39 -21.69
C CYS A 146 -8.38 10.35 -23.22
N LEU A 147 -8.08 9.18 -23.78
CA LEU A 147 -8.10 8.93 -25.21
C LEU A 147 -9.45 8.31 -25.60
N ARG A 148 -10.20 8.97 -26.48
CA ARG A 148 -11.45 8.41 -27.01
C ARG A 148 -11.12 7.36 -28.08
N LYS A 149 -11.60 6.13 -27.94
CA LYS A 149 -11.39 5.09 -28.97
C LYS A 149 -12.17 5.43 -30.23
N ALA A 150 -11.58 5.21 -31.41
CA ALA A 150 -12.29 5.34 -32.68
C ALA A 150 -13.36 4.25 -32.85
N GLU A 151 -13.13 3.07 -32.30
CA GLU A 151 -14.08 1.96 -32.23
C GLU A 151 -14.45 1.69 -30.76
N ALA A 152 -15.65 2.10 -30.37
CA ALA A 152 -16.23 1.80 -29.07
C ALA A 152 -16.46 0.29 -28.88
N GLY A 153 -16.30 -0.21 -27.67
CA GLY A 153 -16.57 -1.62 -27.33
C GLY A 153 -15.49 -2.63 -27.75
N LYS A 154 -14.31 -2.17 -28.21
CA LYS A 154 -13.17 -3.03 -28.55
C LYS A 154 -12.11 -3.01 -27.44
N SER A 155 -11.83 -4.18 -26.86
CA SER A 155 -10.83 -4.33 -25.78
C SER A 155 -9.41 -4.09 -26.29
N TRP A 156 -8.64 -3.31 -25.53
CA TRP A 156 -7.23 -3.06 -25.81
C TRP A 156 -6.37 -3.95 -24.91
N PRO A 157 -5.84 -5.08 -25.41
CA PRO A 157 -5.00 -5.97 -24.60
C PRO A 157 -3.62 -5.35 -24.26
N ARG A 158 -3.27 -4.26 -24.94
CA ARG A 158 -2.07 -3.45 -24.69
C ARG A 158 -2.30 -2.03 -25.18
N LEU A 159 -1.57 -1.07 -24.62
CA LEU A 159 -1.63 0.32 -25.08
C LEU A 159 -0.92 0.52 -26.42
N THR A 160 0.17 -0.21 -26.64
CA THR A 160 1.10 0.02 -27.74
C THR A 160 0.80 -0.87 -28.94
N LYS A 161 1.01 -0.34 -30.15
CA LYS A 161 0.90 -1.12 -31.40
C LYS A 161 1.84 -2.33 -31.37
N ASP A 162 3.10 -2.08 -31.04
CA ASP A 162 4.13 -3.11 -30.92
C ASP A 162 4.07 -3.85 -29.58
N LYS A 163 4.56 -5.09 -29.58
CA LYS A 163 4.67 -5.93 -28.37
C LYS A 163 5.89 -5.57 -27.50
N ALA A 164 6.72 -4.62 -27.93
CA ALA A 164 7.87 -4.17 -27.18
C ALA A 164 7.41 -3.49 -25.87
N LYS A 165 8.00 -3.89 -24.74
CA LYS A 165 7.68 -3.29 -23.44
C LYS A 165 8.53 -2.04 -23.23
N PHE A 166 7.87 -0.92 -22.90
CA PHE A 166 8.56 0.26 -22.41
C PHE A 166 8.76 0.14 -20.90
N ASN A 167 9.99 0.36 -20.42
CA ASN A 167 10.32 0.26 -19.00
C ASN A 167 9.63 1.34 -18.14
N TRP A 168 9.19 2.43 -18.78
CA TRP A 168 8.51 3.55 -18.13
C TRP A 168 6.98 3.45 -18.14
N LEU A 169 6.40 2.47 -18.87
CA LEU A 169 4.94 2.32 -19.01
C LEU A 169 4.46 1.06 -18.30
N SER A 170 3.47 1.18 -17.43
CA SER A 170 2.90 0.07 -16.66
C SER A 170 1.37 0.07 -16.71
N VAL A 171 0.75 -1.08 -16.45
CA VAL A 171 -0.72 -1.20 -16.36
C VAL A 171 -1.17 -0.73 -14.98
N ASP A 172 -2.20 0.12 -14.94
CA ASP A 172 -2.85 0.51 -13.70
C ASP A 172 -3.87 -0.54 -13.26
N PHE A 173 -3.42 -1.51 -12.48
CA PHE A 173 -4.28 -2.58 -11.96
C PHE A 173 -5.34 -2.09 -10.97
N ASN A 174 -5.16 -0.92 -10.34
CA ASN A 174 -6.16 -0.39 -9.42
C ASN A 174 -7.41 0.09 -10.18
N ASN A 175 -7.19 0.62 -11.38
CA ASN A 175 -8.25 1.10 -12.24
C ASN A 175 -8.64 0.10 -13.34
N TRP A 176 -7.87 -0.95 -13.62
CA TRP A 176 -8.24 -1.96 -14.63
C TRP A 176 -9.55 -2.69 -14.27
N LYS A 177 -10.45 -2.82 -15.26
CA LYS A 177 -11.69 -3.61 -15.15
C LYS A 177 -11.88 -4.40 -16.45
N ASP A 178 -12.23 -5.68 -16.35
CA ASP A 178 -12.64 -6.49 -17.50
C ASP A 178 -14.10 -6.14 -17.82
N TRP A 179 -14.28 -5.16 -18.71
CA TRP A 179 -15.58 -4.57 -19.03
C TRP A 179 -16.36 -5.33 -20.13
N GLU A 180 -15.88 -6.50 -20.55
CA GLU A 180 -16.56 -7.38 -21.54
C GLU A 180 -17.78 -8.12 -20.95
N ASP A 181 -17.91 -8.17 -19.62
CA ASP A 181 -19.00 -8.86 -18.88
C ASP A 181 -20.00 -7.90 -18.19
N ASP A 182 -19.85 -6.58 -18.35
CA ASP A 182 -20.72 -5.58 -17.71
C ASP A 182 -21.93 -5.23 -18.59
N SER A 183 -23.14 -5.50 -18.08
CA SER A 183 -24.41 -5.09 -18.68
C SER A 183 -24.51 -3.56 -18.82
N ASP A 184 -25.23 -3.09 -19.84
CA ASP A 184 -25.41 -1.67 -20.25
C ASP A 184 -26.02 -0.72 -19.17
N GLU A 185 -26.08 -1.10 -17.89
CA GLU A 185 -26.64 -0.30 -16.79
C GLU A 185 -25.60 0.48 -15.94
N GLU A 186 -24.28 0.31 -16.15
CA GLU A 186 -23.24 1.17 -15.55
C GLU A 186 -22.83 2.37 -16.44
N LEU A 187 -23.77 2.87 -17.24
CA LEU A 187 -23.62 4.07 -18.06
C LEU A 187 -23.66 5.35 -17.19
N SER A 188 -22.51 5.74 -16.60
CA SER A 188 -22.34 7.13 -16.11
C SER A 188 -20.90 7.61 -15.92
N SER A 189 -19.87 6.85 -16.32
CA SER A 189 -18.48 7.27 -16.09
C SER A 189 -18.03 8.44 -16.97
N TYR A 190 -18.54 8.53 -18.20
CA TYR A 190 -18.19 9.62 -19.13
C TYR A 190 -19.01 10.88 -18.84
N ASP A 191 -20.33 10.73 -18.67
CA ASP A 191 -21.21 11.85 -18.33
C ASP A 191 -20.84 12.50 -17.01
N ARG A 192 -20.46 11.71 -15.99
CA ARG A 192 -20.03 12.22 -14.68
C ARG A 192 -18.67 12.94 -14.75
N PHE A 193 -17.74 12.47 -15.59
CA PHE A 193 -16.47 13.17 -15.84
C PHE A 193 -16.69 14.46 -16.64
N SER A 194 -17.61 14.45 -17.61
CA SER A 194 -17.95 15.62 -18.42
C SER A 194 -18.77 16.66 -17.65
N GLU A 195 -19.65 16.23 -16.74
CA GLU A 195 -20.38 17.09 -15.78
C GLU A 195 -19.44 17.75 -14.77
N MET A 196 -18.47 17.00 -14.21
CA MET A 196 -17.43 17.58 -13.36
C MET A 196 -16.58 18.63 -14.10
N MET A 197 -16.41 18.50 -15.42
CA MET A 197 -15.68 19.47 -16.25
C MET A 197 -16.52 20.70 -16.63
N ASN A 198 -17.84 20.55 -16.75
CA ASN A 198 -18.76 21.64 -17.09
C ASN A 198 -19.14 22.51 -15.88
N ASN A 199 -19.14 21.96 -14.66
CA ASN A 199 -19.55 22.66 -13.44
C ASN A 199 -18.45 23.51 -12.76
N MET A 200 -17.26 23.64 -13.36
CA MET A 200 -16.16 24.47 -12.83
C MET A 200 -15.97 25.80 -13.58
N GLY A 201 -16.96 26.23 -14.36
CA GLY A 201 -16.90 27.45 -15.19
C GLY A 201 -17.87 28.57 -14.83
N GLY A 202 -18.42 28.63 -13.61
CA GLY A 202 -19.38 29.66 -13.22
C GLY A 202 -19.13 30.22 -11.82
N GLU A 203 -18.85 31.51 -11.76
CA GLU A 203 -18.88 32.35 -10.55
C GLU A 203 -20.29 32.38 -9.91
N ASP A 204 -20.29 32.58 -8.59
CA ASP A 204 -21.34 33.14 -7.75
C ASP A 204 -22.73 32.45 -7.73
N ASP A 205 -22.95 31.61 -6.70
CA ASP A 205 -24.04 31.78 -5.74
C ASP A 205 -24.01 30.65 -4.69
N LEU A 206 -23.66 31.01 -3.44
CA LEU A 206 -23.79 30.17 -2.26
C LEU A 206 -25.21 30.29 -1.70
N PRO A 207 -25.97 29.20 -1.54
CA PRO A 207 -27.04 29.18 -0.56
C PRO A 207 -26.49 28.68 0.79
N ASP A 208 -26.69 29.51 1.82
CA ASP A 208 -26.62 29.10 3.22
C ASP A 208 -27.48 27.85 3.45
N MET A 209 -26.90 26.80 4.04
CA MET A 209 -27.63 25.59 4.45
C MET A 209 -27.08 25.08 5.78
N ASP A 210 -27.76 25.49 6.85
CA ASP A 210 -27.85 24.77 8.12
C ASP A 210 -28.24 23.30 7.85
N GLY A 211 -27.36 22.35 8.18
CA GLY A 211 -27.61 20.94 7.89
C GLY A 211 -26.54 19.99 8.42
N ALA A 212 -26.13 20.13 9.69
CA ALA A 212 -25.13 19.26 10.31
C ALA A 212 -25.58 17.79 10.43
N ASP A 213 -26.88 17.50 10.30
CA ASP A 213 -27.46 16.18 10.50
C ASP A 213 -27.56 15.33 9.20
N ASP A 214 -27.63 15.96 8.02
CA ASP A 214 -27.73 15.25 6.73
C ASP A 214 -26.36 14.78 6.18
N LEU A 215 -25.27 15.35 6.69
CA LEU A 215 -23.90 15.00 6.32
C LEU A 215 -23.42 13.65 6.88
N ILE A 216 -23.97 13.22 8.01
CA ILE A 216 -23.64 11.92 8.64
C ILE A 216 -24.25 10.76 7.85
N SER A 217 -25.45 10.97 7.31
CA SER A 217 -26.16 9.96 6.51
C SER A 217 -25.48 9.75 5.16
N THR A 218 -25.06 10.84 4.51
CA THR A 218 -24.42 10.81 3.19
C THR A 218 -22.99 10.25 3.20
N SER A 219 -22.21 10.49 4.27
CA SER A 219 -20.85 9.95 4.39
C SER A 219 -20.82 8.43 4.63
N ALA A 220 -21.71 7.90 5.46
CA ALA A 220 -21.82 6.46 5.65
C ALA A 220 -22.36 5.75 4.40
N MET A 221 -23.25 6.40 3.65
CA MET A 221 -23.86 5.84 2.44
C MET A 221 -22.88 5.57 1.30
N TRP A 222 -21.81 6.36 1.12
CA TRP A 222 -20.88 6.12 0.02
C TRP A 222 -19.92 4.95 0.29
N GLU A 223 -19.41 4.79 1.53
CA GLU A 223 -18.57 3.65 1.89
C GLU A 223 -19.34 2.35 1.71
N PHE A 224 -20.60 2.33 2.14
CA PHE A 224 -21.50 1.19 1.97
C PHE A 224 -21.73 0.80 0.50
N ARG A 225 -21.70 1.77 -0.42
CA ARG A 225 -21.88 1.51 -1.86
C ARG A 225 -20.58 1.10 -2.56
N SER A 226 -19.44 1.20 -1.88
CA SER A 226 -18.15 0.88 -2.47
C SER A 226 -17.87 -0.62 -2.48
N MET A 227 -17.54 -1.17 -3.65
CA MET A 227 -17.11 -2.58 -3.77
C MET A 227 -15.78 -2.84 -3.06
N SER A 228 -14.88 -1.85 -2.98
CA SER A 228 -13.62 -2.01 -2.24
C SER A 228 -13.85 -2.14 -0.74
N PHE A 229 -14.87 -1.46 -0.21
CA PHE A 229 -15.29 -1.59 1.19
C PHE A 229 -15.73 -3.03 1.50
N TRP A 230 -16.65 -3.59 0.70
CA TRP A 230 -17.12 -4.96 0.92
C TRP A 230 -16.03 -6.02 0.74
N ARG A 231 -15.13 -5.81 -0.22
CA ARG A 231 -13.92 -6.65 -0.36
C ARG A 231 -13.06 -6.61 0.89
N ALA A 232 -12.86 -5.43 1.49
CA ALA A 232 -12.12 -5.29 2.72
C ALA A 232 -12.82 -5.93 3.93
N VAL A 233 -14.14 -5.77 4.05
CA VAL A 233 -14.94 -6.43 5.10
C VAL A 233 -14.88 -7.96 4.97
N PHE A 234 -15.00 -8.50 3.76
CA PHE A 234 -14.85 -9.94 3.52
C PHE A 234 -13.42 -10.41 3.80
N ALA A 235 -12.40 -9.62 3.44
CA ALA A 235 -11.02 -9.92 3.74
C ALA A 235 -10.80 -10.03 5.27
N GLU A 236 -11.34 -9.11 6.08
CA GLU A 236 -11.28 -9.21 7.54
C GLU A 236 -11.98 -10.47 8.08
N PHE A 237 -13.15 -10.81 7.55
CA PHE A 237 -13.83 -12.08 7.88
C PHE A 237 -12.95 -13.30 7.56
N TYR A 238 -12.43 -13.37 6.34
CA TYR A 238 -11.60 -14.47 5.83
C TYR A 238 -10.30 -14.60 6.65
N GLY A 239 -9.61 -13.49 6.87
CA GLY A 239 -8.36 -13.46 7.63
C GLY A 239 -8.55 -13.91 9.06
N THR A 240 -9.58 -13.39 9.76
CA THR A 240 -9.85 -13.80 11.15
C THR A 240 -10.34 -15.24 11.23
N MET A 241 -11.12 -15.73 10.27
CA MET A 241 -11.55 -17.12 10.21
C MET A 241 -10.36 -18.09 10.20
N PHE A 242 -9.42 -17.89 9.29
CA PHE A 242 -8.25 -18.77 9.23
C PHE A 242 -7.27 -18.54 10.38
N PHE A 243 -7.06 -17.29 10.81
CA PHE A 243 -6.25 -16.99 11.99
C PHE A 243 -6.74 -17.78 13.22
N VAL A 244 -8.06 -17.77 13.47
CA VAL A 244 -8.66 -18.51 14.58
C VAL A 244 -8.63 -20.02 14.34
N PHE A 245 -8.92 -20.50 13.13
CA PHE A 245 -8.86 -21.93 12.81
C PHE A 245 -7.48 -22.53 13.08
N PHE A 246 -6.41 -21.93 12.53
CA PHE A 246 -5.04 -22.41 12.72
C PHE A 246 -4.51 -22.14 14.13
N GLY A 247 -4.81 -20.97 14.69
CA GLY A 247 -4.40 -20.61 16.05
C GLY A 247 -4.98 -21.55 17.10
N LEU A 248 -6.31 -21.66 17.18
CA LEU A 248 -6.96 -22.56 18.15
C LEU A 248 -6.60 -24.02 17.87
N GLY A 249 -6.54 -24.44 16.60
CA GLY A 249 -6.20 -25.80 16.20
C GLY A 249 -4.83 -26.24 16.70
N SER A 250 -3.84 -25.35 16.62
CA SER A 250 -2.49 -25.60 17.16
C SER A 250 -2.43 -25.64 18.69
N ALA A 251 -3.36 -24.93 19.35
CA ALA A 251 -3.43 -24.82 20.80
C ALA A 251 -4.22 -25.96 21.47
N LEU A 252 -4.86 -26.84 20.69
CA LEU A 252 -5.50 -28.04 21.21
C LEU A 252 -4.46 -29.03 21.76
N ARG A 253 -4.88 -29.85 22.73
CA ARG A 253 -4.01 -30.84 23.37
C ARG A 253 -3.91 -32.11 22.54
N TRP A 254 -3.20 -32.04 21.42
CA TRP A 254 -2.89 -33.19 20.56
C TRP A 254 -1.93 -34.18 21.21
N THR A 255 -1.03 -33.70 22.05
CA THR A 255 -0.02 -34.50 22.76
C THR A 255 -0.10 -34.25 24.27
N SER A 256 0.50 -35.13 25.06
CA SER A 256 0.52 -35.01 26.52
C SER A 256 1.33 -33.81 27.04
N ALA A 257 2.27 -33.31 26.24
CA ALA A 257 3.15 -32.20 26.61
C ALA A 257 2.64 -30.88 26.01
N TYR A 258 2.32 -29.92 26.87
CA TYR A 258 1.91 -28.59 26.43
C TYR A 258 3.14 -27.78 26.00
N ASN A 259 3.18 -27.33 24.74
CA ASN A 259 4.33 -26.63 24.19
C ASN A 259 3.96 -25.19 23.82
N VAL A 260 4.33 -24.23 24.68
CA VAL A 260 4.10 -22.80 24.46
C VAL A 260 4.79 -22.31 23.18
N LEU A 261 5.99 -22.78 22.88
CA LEU A 261 6.73 -22.37 21.68
C LEU A 261 5.96 -22.75 20.39
N HIS A 262 5.42 -23.96 20.33
CA HIS A 262 4.61 -24.41 19.20
C HIS A 262 3.40 -23.49 19.00
N VAL A 263 2.61 -23.27 20.05
CA VAL A 263 1.41 -22.42 19.97
C VAL A 263 1.77 -20.98 19.60
N SER A 264 2.81 -20.40 20.23
CA SER A 264 3.27 -19.05 19.93
C SER A 264 3.71 -18.89 18.48
N PHE A 265 4.45 -19.85 17.93
CA PHE A 265 4.84 -19.83 16.52
C PHE A 265 3.63 -19.98 15.60
N SER A 266 2.69 -20.87 15.90
CA SER A 266 1.49 -21.05 15.09
C SER A 266 0.62 -19.79 15.02
N PHE A 267 0.38 -19.10 16.15
CA PHE A 267 -0.35 -17.84 16.14
C PHE A 267 0.40 -16.72 15.41
N GLY A 268 1.72 -16.62 15.63
CA GLY A 268 2.54 -15.61 14.96
C GLY A 268 2.64 -15.81 13.45
N LEU A 269 2.86 -17.05 13.00
CA LEU A 269 2.91 -17.38 11.58
C LEU A 269 1.53 -17.25 10.92
N ALA A 270 0.45 -17.66 11.59
CA ALA A 270 -0.90 -17.45 11.08
C ALA A 270 -1.18 -15.94 10.88
N ALA A 271 -0.83 -15.10 11.85
CA ALA A 271 -0.94 -13.66 11.71
C ALA A 271 -0.11 -13.14 10.53
N ALA A 272 1.18 -13.52 10.43
CA ALA A 272 2.04 -13.10 9.32
C ALA A 272 1.48 -13.53 7.95
N THR A 273 1.05 -14.78 7.81
CA THR A 273 0.54 -15.32 6.55
C THR A 273 -0.72 -14.58 6.10
N PHE A 274 -1.70 -14.41 6.99
CA PHE A 274 -2.95 -13.77 6.59
C PHE A 274 -2.79 -12.26 6.42
N ILE A 275 -2.01 -11.58 7.27
CA ILE A 275 -1.69 -10.16 7.04
C ILE A 275 -0.97 -9.97 5.70
N GLN A 276 -0.03 -10.86 5.34
CA GLN A 276 0.63 -10.79 4.04
C GLN A 276 -0.35 -11.03 2.87
N SER A 277 -1.35 -11.88 3.09
CA SER A 277 -2.34 -12.26 2.07
C SER A 277 -3.43 -11.21 1.85
N ILE A 278 -3.91 -10.55 2.91
CA ILE A 278 -5.06 -9.63 2.86
C ILE A 278 -4.73 -8.18 3.25
N GLY A 279 -3.54 -7.91 3.74
CA GLY A 279 -3.15 -6.58 4.25
C GLY A 279 -3.27 -5.47 3.21
N HIS A 280 -2.96 -5.77 1.94
CA HIS A 280 -3.13 -4.83 0.83
C HIS A 280 -4.59 -4.58 0.43
N ILE A 281 -5.54 -5.39 0.92
CA ILE A 281 -6.97 -5.30 0.62
C ILE A 281 -7.70 -4.53 1.73
N SER A 282 -7.48 -4.90 3.00
CA SER A 282 -8.22 -4.35 4.14
C SER A 282 -7.39 -3.59 5.17
N GLY A 283 -6.06 -3.67 5.09
CA GLY A 283 -5.15 -3.35 6.18
C GLY A 283 -4.82 -4.56 7.08
N GLY A 284 -5.56 -5.66 6.96
CA GLY A 284 -5.30 -6.92 7.66
C GLY A 284 -5.33 -6.79 9.19
N HIS A 285 -6.35 -6.11 9.74
CA HIS A 285 -6.43 -5.87 11.19
C HIS A 285 -6.62 -7.19 11.94
N ILE A 286 -7.51 -8.05 11.45
CA ILE A 286 -7.85 -9.40 11.95
C ILE A 286 -8.11 -9.47 13.46
N ASN A 287 -8.38 -8.34 14.10
CA ASN A 287 -8.41 -8.15 15.55
C ASN A 287 -9.21 -6.88 15.91
N PRO A 288 -10.29 -7.00 16.70
CA PRO A 288 -11.06 -5.84 17.14
C PRO A 288 -10.25 -4.78 17.88
N ALA A 289 -9.24 -5.18 18.68
CA ALA A 289 -8.39 -4.24 19.42
C ALA A 289 -7.47 -3.43 18.50
N VAL A 290 -7.01 -4.03 17.41
CA VAL A 290 -6.22 -3.34 16.38
C VAL A 290 -7.13 -2.38 15.60
N THR A 291 -8.31 -2.84 15.16
CA THR A 291 -9.30 -1.95 14.52
C THR A 291 -9.65 -0.75 15.40
N PHE A 292 -9.87 -0.98 16.69
CA PHE A 292 -10.13 0.10 17.65
C PHE A 292 -8.94 1.06 17.79
N ALA A 293 -7.70 0.56 17.79
CA ALA A 293 -6.52 1.42 17.79
C ALA A 293 -6.47 2.34 16.56
N TYR A 294 -6.82 1.84 15.37
CA TYR A 294 -6.92 2.67 14.16
C TYR A 294 -8.03 3.73 14.25
N VAL A 295 -9.13 3.46 14.98
CA VAL A 295 -10.14 4.49 15.30
C VAL A 295 -9.55 5.56 16.21
N VAL A 296 -8.86 5.17 17.30
CA VAL A 296 -8.22 6.13 18.24
C VAL A 296 -7.18 7.00 17.53
N SER A 297 -6.45 6.43 16.57
CA SER A 297 -5.52 7.12 15.68
C SER A 297 -6.20 8.01 14.61
N SER A 298 -7.52 7.94 14.48
CA SER A 298 -8.31 8.62 13.44
C SER A 298 -7.83 8.24 12.03
N GLN A 299 -7.47 6.98 11.80
CA GLN A 299 -7.00 6.46 10.51
C GLN A 299 -8.06 5.67 9.74
N ILE A 300 -9.14 5.25 10.41
CA ILE A 300 -10.31 4.63 9.78
C ILE A 300 -11.59 5.31 10.27
N SER A 301 -12.65 5.23 9.47
CA SER A 301 -13.98 5.70 9.87
C SER A 301 -14.60 4.80 10.92
N LEU A 302 -15.48 5.36 11.75
CA LEU A 302 -16.27 4.60 12.73
C LEU A 302 -17.16 3.56 12.04
N PHE A 303 -17.67 3.90 10.85
CA PHE A 303 -18.48 3.00 10.04
C PHE A 303 -17.69 1.76 9.61
N ARG A 304 -16.49 1.95 9.04
CA ARG A 304 -15.60 0.84 8.69
C ARG A 304 -15.20 0.02 9.90
N ALA A 305 -14.87 0.68 11.01
CA ALA A 305 -14.48 -0.01 12.24
C ALA A 305 -15.59 -0.96 12.74
N PHE A 306 -16.84 -0.52 12.71
CA PHE A 306 -17.98 -1.34 13.08
C PHE A 306 -18.09 -2.60 12.22
N PHE A 307 -18.07 -2.45 10.89
CA PHE A 307 -18.16 -3.60 9.97
C PHE A 307 -16.96 -4.54 10.09
N TYR A 308 -15.75 -4.00 10.29
CA TYR A 308 -14.55 -4.81 10.53
C TYR A 308 -14.70 -5.64 11.80
N ILE A 309 -15.11 -5.04 12.93
CA ILE A 309 -15.28 -5.77 14.19
C ILE A 309 -16.34 -6.86 14.06
N CYS A 310 -17.46 -6.57 13.40
CA CYS A 310 -18.50 -7.57 13.10
C CYS A 310 -17.94 -8.72 12.24
N ALA A 311 -17.26 -8.40 11.14
CA ALA A 311 -16.65 -9.38 10.25
C ALA A 311 -15.60 -10.24 10.96
N GLN A 312 -14.76 -9.64 11.80
CA GLN A 312 -13.75 -10.33 12.60
C GLN A 312 -14.40 -11.30 13.59
N CYS A 313 -15.44 -10.86 14.32
CA CYS A 313 -16.16 -11.73 15.26
C CYS A 313 -16.88 -12.89 14.56
N LEU A 314 -17.53 -12.63 13.41
CA LEU A 314 -18.18 -13.67 12.61
C LEU A 314 -17.16 -14.63 11.98
N GLY A 315 -16.04 -14.11 11.49
CA GLY A 315 -14.93 -14.89 10.96
C GLY A 315 -14.35 -15.81 12.02
N ALA A 316 -14.06 -15.26 13.21
CA ALA A 316 -13.59 -16.03 14.36
C ALA A 316 -14.55 -17.17 14.72
N LEU A 317 -15.86 -16.88 14.79
CA LEU A 317 -16.89 -17.90 15.04
C LEU A 317 -16.90 -18.98 13.97
N ALA A 318 -16.84 -18.61 12.69
CA ALA A 318 -16.77 -19.56 11.58
C ALA A 318 -15.53 -20.44 11.67
N GLY A 319 -14.35 -19.86 11.92
CA GLY A 319 -13.09 -20.59 12.04
C GLY A 319 -13.12 -21.58 13.21
N ALA A 320 -13.63 -21.15 14.36
CA ALA A 320 -13.80 -21.99 15.53
C ALA A 320 -14.86 -23.10 15.29
N ALA A 321 -15.96 -22.80 14.61
CA ALA A 321 -17.02 -23.77 14.31
C ALA A 321 -16.54 -24.85 13.33
N ILE A 322 -15.78 -24.46 12.29
CA ILE A 322 -15.14 -25.40 11.37
C ILE A 322 -14.17 -26.29 12.13
N LEU A 323 -13.31 -25.70 12.97
CA LEU A 323 -12.36 -26.44 13.81
C LEU A 323 -13.09 -27.44 14.74
N TYR A 324 -14.19 -27.02 15.37
CA TYR A 324 -15.02 -27.88 16.20
C TYR A 324 -15.55 -29.08 15.41
N GLY A 325 -16.02 -28.86 14.18
CA GLY A 325 -16.55 -29.90 13.30
C GLY A 325 -15.50 -30.94 12.88
N VAL A 326 -14.29 -30.50 12.53
CA VAL A 326 -13.23 -31.39 12.01
C VAL A 326 -12.38 -32.06 13.09
N THR A 327 -12.39 -31.54 14.32
CA THR A 327 -11.56 -32.08 15.41
C THR A 327 -12.24 -33.29 16.07
N PRO A 328 -11.52 -34.37 16.43
CA PRO A 328 -12.08 -35.49 17.21
C PRO A 328 -12.53 -35.08 18.62
N GLY A 329 -13.64 -35.65 19.12
CA GLY A 329 -14.26 -35.25 20.40
C GLY A 329 -13.34 -35.33 21.63
N ASN A 330 -12.41 -36.29 21.64
CA ASN A 330 -11.41 -36.46 22.71
C ASN A 330 -10.32 -35.38 22.72
N ILE A 331 -10.09 -34.69 21.59
CA ILE A 331 -9.08 -33.63 21.46
C ILE A 331 -9.69 -32.23 21.60
N ARG A 332 -10.97 -32.06 21.23
CA ARG A 332 -11.67 -30.76 21.19
C ARG A 332 -11.48 -29.93 22.46
N GLY A 333 -11.56 -30.57 23.64
CA GLY A 333 -11.51 -29.87 24.93
C GLY A 333 -12.51 -28.70 24.96
N ASN A 334 -12.05 -27.53 25.41
CA ASN A 334 -12.78 -26.26 25.36
C ASN A 334 -12.38 -25.39 24.15
N LEU A 335 -11.84 -26.00 23.10
CA LEU A 335 -11.40 -25.37 21.86
C LEU A 335 -10.39 -24.24 22.08
N ALA A 336 -9.45 -24.46 23.00
CA ALA A 336 -8.42 -23.50 23.39
C ALA A 336 -8.98 -22.12 23.80
N LEU A 337 -10.10 -22.13 24.51
CA LEU A 337 -10.67 -20.97 25.20
C LEU A 337 -9.60 -20.33 26.10
N ASN A 338 -9.45 -19.01 25.99
CA ASN A 338 -8.59 -18.25 26.88
C ASN A 338 -9.09 -18.32 28.32
N THR A 339 -8.21 -18.72 29.24
CA THR A 339 -8.51 -18.84 30.67
C THR A 339 -7.35 -18.31 31.49
N LEU A 340 -7.66 -17.65 32.61
CA LEU A 340 -6.67 -17.19 33.57
C LEU A 340 -6.02 -18.39 34.25
N GLN A 341 -4.70 -18.34 34.44
CA GLN A 341 -3.98 -19.36 35.19
C GLN A 341 -4.29 -19.27 36.69
N PRO A 342 -4.23 -20.39 37.43
CA PRO A 342 -4.38 -20.38 38.88
C PRO A 342 -3.40 -19.42 39.56
N GLY A 343 -3.90 -18.58 40.47
CA GLY A 343 -3.09 -17.59 41.18
C GLY A 343 -2.95 -16.23 40.47
N VAL A 344 -3.42 -16.09 39.23
CA VAL A 344 -3.46 -14.80 38.53
C VAL A 344 -4.76 -14.07 38.88
N SER A 345 -4.64 -12.89 39.51
CA SER A 345 -5.81 -12.04 39.81
C SER A 345 -6.35 -11.37 38.55
N LEU A 346 -7.61 -10.92 38.59
CA LEU A 346 -8.24 -10.20 37.47
C LEU A 346 -7.46 -8.94 37.06
N GLY A 347 -6.92 -8.20 38.04
CA GLY A 347 -6.08 -7.03 37.80
C GLY A 347 -4.80 -7.40 37.08
N MET A 348 -4.08 -8.44 37.56
CA MET A 348 -2.87 -8.94 36.91
C MET A 348 -3.13 -9.41 35.47
N ALA A 349 -4.20 -10.18 35.27
CA ALA A 349 -4.59 -10.67 33.95
C ALA A 349 -4.89 -9.51 32.98
N THR A 350 -5.64 -8.51 33.43
CA THR A 350 -5.95 -7.33 32.63
C THR A 350 -4.70 -6.54 32.29
N THR A 351 -3.81 -6.31 33.26
CA THR A 351 -2.53 -5.63 33.02
C THR A 351 -1.67 -6.37 32.01
N ILE A 352 -1.57 -7.69 32.10
CA ILE A 352 -0.84 -8.49 31.10
C ILE A 352 -1.45 -8.28 29.71
N GLU A 353 -2.76 -8.47 29.54
CA GLU A 353 -3.43 -8.27 28.24
C GLU A 353 -3.25 -6.85 27.67
N VAL A 354 -3.22 -5.82 28.53
CA VAL A 354 -2.86 -4.44 28.14
C VAL A 354 -1.47 -4.39 27.53
N PHE A 355 -0.44 -4.89 28.22
CA PHE A 355 0.94 -4.83 27.72
C PHE A 355 1.17 -5.67 26.48
N LEU A 356 0.56 -6.85 26.41
CA LEU A 356 0.65 -7.72 25.23
C LEU A 356 0.06 -7.05 23.99
N THR A 357 -1.08 -6.36 24.14
CA THR A 357 -1.75 -5.69 23.03
C THR A 357 -1.10 -4.34 22.70
N LEU A 358 -0.58 -3.62 23.70
CA LEU A 358 0.17 -2.38 23.51
C LEU A 358 1.38 -2.61 22.61
N GLN A 359 2.23 -3.59 22.91
CA GLN A 359 3.41 -3.85 22.07
C GLN A 359 3.02 -4.31 20.66
N LEU A 360 1.90 -5.03 20.52
CA LEU A 360 1.36 -5.44 19.22
C LEU A 360 0.95 -4.22 18.40
N VAL A 361 0.16 -3.33 18.97
CA VAL A 361 -0.35 -2.14 18.26
C VAL A 361 0.77 -1.17 17.94
N VAL A 362 1.74 -0.96 18.84
CA VAL A 362 2.93 -0.16 18.54
C VAL A 362 3.71 -0.77 17.37
N CYS A 363 3.87 -2.09 17.34
CA CYS A 363 4.52 -2.78 16.22
C CYS A 363 3.76 -2.56 14.92
N VAL A 364 2.44 -2.80 14.92
CA VAL A 364 1.55 -2.60 13.76
C VAL A 364 1.72 -1.18 13.22
N PHE A 365 1.53 -0.16 14.05
CA PHE A 365 1.63 1.24 13.63
C PHE A 365 3.02 1.57 13.11
N ALA A 366 4.07 1.12 13.79
CA ALA A 366 5.45 1.35 13.38
C ALA A 366 5.82 0.68 12.05
N VAL A 367 5.15 -0.41 11.66
CA VAL A 367 5.43 -1.11 10.39
C VAL A 367 4.47 -0.75 9.26
N THR A 368 3.32 -0.14 9.58
CA THR A 368 2.37 0.37 8.58
C THR A 368 2.49 1.87 8.35
N ASP A 369 3.33 2.58 9.11
CA ASP A 369 3.55 4.02 8.89
C ASP A 369 4.43 4.27 7.67
N GLU A 370 3.82 4.78 6.61
CA GLU A 370 4.47 5.14 5.34
C GLU A 370 5.54 6.22 5.49
N ARG A 371 5.46 7.04 6.56
CA ARG A 371 6.46 8.07 6.87
C ARG A 371 7.80 7.48 7.35
N ARG A 372 7.81 6.19 7.68
CA ARG A 372 9.01 5.51 8.15
C ARG A 372 9.93 5.21 6.97
N ASN A 373 11.04 5.92 6.90
CA ASN A 373 12.07 5.70 5.89
C ASN A 373 13.04 4.58 6.33
N GLY A 374 13.29 3.58 5.49
CA GLY A 374 14.33 2.57 5.73
C GLY A 374 14.00 1.15 5.28
N ARG A 375 14.93 0.21 5.52
CA ARG A 375 14.78 -1.22 5.18
C ARG A 375 13.96 -1.95 6.24
N MET A 376 12.64 -1.95 6.11
CA MET A 376 11.73 -2.56 7.09
C MET A 376 11.60 -4.10 6.97
N GLY A 377 11.96 -4.66 5.81
CA GLY A 377 11.71 -6.07 5.53
C GLY A 377 10.21 -6.34 5.34
N SER A 378 9.71 -7.48 5.83
CA SER A 378 8.28 -7.82 5.75
C SER A 378 7.52 -7.28 6.98
N ALA A 379 6.61 -6.32 6.75
CA ALA A 379 5.70 -5.80 7.77
C ALA A 379 4.82 -6.91 8.37
N ALA A 380 4.33 -7.82 7.52
CA ALA A 380 3.51 -8.94 7.96
C ALA A 380 4.29 -9.88 8.90
N LEU A 381 5.55 -10.18 8.59
CA LEU A 381 6.39 -11.02 9.46
C LEU A 381 6.70 -10.33 10.79
N ALA A 382 6.96 -9.01 10.78
CA ALA A 382 7.17 -8.24 12.00
C ALA A 382 5.94 -8.27 12.93
N ILE A 383 4.74 -8.07 12.39
CA ILE A 383 3.49 -8.17 13.16
C ILE A 383 3.28 -9.60 13.67
N GLY A 384 3.53 -10.61 12.83
CA GLY A 384 3.45 -12.01 13.25
C GLY A 384 4.41 -12.35 14.40
N PHE A 385 5.66 -11.87 14.34
CA PHE A 385 6.60 -12.04 15.45
C PHE A 385 6.21 -11.26 16.70
N SER A 386 5.53 -10.12 16.58
CA SER A 386 4.96 -9.43 17.74
C SER A 386 3.81 -10.22 18.39
N VAL A 387 2.97 -10.91 17.60
CA VAL A 387 1.96 -11.84 18.14
C VAL A 387 2.63 -13.04 18.82
N LEU A 388 3.68 -13.61 18.20
CA LEU A 388 4.48 -14.70 18.77
C LEU A 388 5.08 -14.29 20.11
N LEU A 389 5.73 -13.13 20.18
CA LEU A 389 6.32 -12.57 21.39
C LEU A 389 5.28 -12.47 22.51
N GLY A 390 4.10 -11.94 22.18
CA GLY A 390 3.00 -11.84 23.13
C GLY A 390 2.55 -13.21 23.66
N HIS A 391 2.48 -14.23 22.81
CA HIS A 391 2.14 -15.60 23.23
C HIS A 391 3.22 -16.26 24.09
N LEU A 392 4.51 -16.02 23.81
CA LEU A 392 5.61 -16.56 24.62
C LEU A 392 5.51 -16.14 26.09
N LEU A 393 4.95 -14.97 26.37
CA LEU A 393 4.71 -14.49 27.73
C LEU A 393 3.28 -14.78 28.21
N GLY A 394 2.27 -14.33 27.47
CA GLY A 394 0.87 -14.29 27.88
C GLY A 394 0.22 -15.66 28.12
N MET A 395 0.75 -16.71 27.50
CA MET A 395 0.22 -18.07 27.66
C MET A 395 0.27 -18.56 29.11
N TYR A 396 1.27 -18.11 29.89
CA TYR A 396 1.42 -18.45 31.31
C TYR A 396 0.55 -17.64 32.27
N TYR A 397 -0.20 -16.65 31.77
CA TYR A 397 -1.04 -15.80 32.62
C TYR A 397 -2.51 -15.90 32.23
N THR A 398 -2.82 -15.69 30.95
CA THR A 398 -4.19 -15.49 30.44
C THR A 398 -4.51 -16.41 29.25
N GLY A 399 -3.53 -17.22 28.80
CA GLY A 399 -3.62 -17.94 27.54
C GLY A 399 -3.35 -17.07 26.31
N ALA A 400 -2.83 -15.84 26.50
CA ALA A 400 -2.56 -14.84 25.46
C ALA A 400 -3.79 -14.55 24.58
N GLY A 401 -4.71 -13.74 25.09
CA GLY A 401 -5.88 -13.30 24.34
C GLY A 401 -5.47 -12.41 23.18
N MET A 402 -5.01 -11.19 23.50
CA MET A 402 -4.53 -10.11 22.61
C MET A 402 -5.51 -9.65 21.53
N ASN A 403 -6.59 -10.40 21.32
CA ASN A 403 -7.56 -10.28 20.26
C ASN A 403 -8.93 -10.69 20.82
N PRO A 404 -9.87 -9.73 20.96
CA PRO A 404 -11.20 -10.02 21.46
C PRO A 404 -11.96 -11.04 20.62
N ALA A 405 -11.86 -11.02 19.28
CA ALA A 405 -12.56 -11.97 18.40
C ALA A 405 -12.05 -13.42 18.60
N ARG A 406 -10.73 -13.59 18.76
CA ARG A 406 -10.09 -14.89 19.06
C ARG A 406 -10.55 -15.48 20.39
N SER A 407 -10.75 -14.63 21.40
CA SER A 407 -11.27 -15.05 22.71
C SER A 407 -12.77 -15.30 22.67
N PHE A 408 -13.51 -14.50 21.89
CA PHE A 408 -14.97 -14.52 21.77
C PHE A 408 -15.49 -15.80 21.13
N ALA A 409 -14.86 -16.25 20.03
CA ALA A 409 -15.35 -17.40 19.28
C ALA A 409 -15.48 -18.70 20.11
N PRO A 410 -14.44 -19.18 20.83
CA PRO A 410 -14.59 -20.35 21.68
C PRO A 410 -15.52 -20.09 22.88
N ALA A 411 -15.58 -18.86 23.40
CA ALA A 411 -16.48 -18.51 24.52
C ALA A 411 -17.95 -18.68 24.14
N VAL A 412 -18.33 -18.25 22.94
CA VAL A 412 -19.69 -18.42 22.39
C VAL A 412 -20.02 -19.89 22.14
N LEU A 413 -19.13 -20.63 21.48
CA LEU A 413 -19.37 -22.04 21.14
C LEU A 413 -19.56 -22.92 22.39
N PHE A 414 -18.83 -22.63 23.47
CA PHE A 414 -18.90 -23.38 24.73
C PHE A 414 -19.77 -22.70 25.79
N ARG A 415 -20.42 -21.57 25.47
CA ARG A 415 -21.23 -20.74 26.38
C ARG A 415 -20.50 -20.43 27.70
N ASN A 416 -19.20 -20.23 27.64
CA ASN A 416 -18.36 -19.97 28.80
C ASN A 416 -17.72 -18.59 28.68
N PHE A 417 -18.23 -17.66 29.48
CA PHE A 417 -17.79 -16.26 29.52
C PHE A 417 -17.12 -15.90 30.86
N ILE A 418 -16.64 -16.89 31.62
CA ILE A 418 -15.94 -16.64 32.88
C ILE A 418 -14.72 -15.76 32.62
N ASN A 419 -14.64 -14.62 33.33
CA ASN A 419 -13.58 -13.61 33.19
C ASN A 419 -13.41 -13.05 31.76
N HIS A 420 -14.39 -13.25 30.88
CA HIS A 420 -14.24 -12.96 29.45
C HIS A 420 -14.01 -11.47 29.16
N TRP A 421 -14.56 -10.59 30.00
CA TRP A 421 -14.40 -9.14 29.90
C TRP A 421 -12.93 -8.70 29.89
N VAL A 422 -12.03 -9.45 30.54
CA VAL A 422 -10.58 -9.18 30.56
C VAL A 422 -10.01 -9.17 29.14
N TYR A 423 -10.50 -10.05 28.27
CA TYR A 423 -10.07 -10.19 26.88
C TYR A 423 -10.67 -9.17 25.92
N TRP A 424 -11.53 -8.28 26.41
CA TRP A 424 -12.01 -7.10 25.68
C TRP A 424 -11.37 -5.83 26.24
N VAL A 425 -11.49 -5.64 27.56
CA VAL A 425 -11.00 -4.43 28.24
C VAL A 425 -9.47 -4.33 28.17
N GLY A 426 -8.76 -5.42 28.47
CA GLY A 426 -7.29 -5.43 28.41
C GLY A 426 -6.77 -5.06 27.02
N PRO A 427 -7.18 -5.79 25.96
CA PRO A 427 -6.76 -5.48 24.61
C PRO A 427 -7.20 -4.10 24.10
N PHE A 428 -8.41 -3.63 24.39
CA PHE A 428 -8.82 -2.28 23.97
C PHE A 428 -8.02 -1.17 24.65
N ILE A 429 -7.76 -1.27 25.96
CA ILE A 429 -6.91 -0.31 26.67
C ILE A 429 -5.49 -0.38 26.10
N GLY A 430 -4.93 -1.58 25.92
CA GLY A 430 -3.61 -1.77 25.32
C GLY A 430 -3.51 -1.18 23.91
N GLY A 431 -4.53 -1.39 23.08
CA GLY A 431 -4.58 -0.83 21.73
C GLY A 431 -4.70 0.69 21.70
N ALA A 432 -5.56 1.27 22.54
CA ALA A 432 -5.64 2.72 22.69
C ALA A 432 -4.31 3.31 23.16
N LEU A 433 -3.72 2.78 24.24
CA LEU A 433 -2.43 3.23 24.74
C LEU A 433 -1.31 3.07 23.70
N GLY A 434 -1.31 1.97 22.94
CA GLY A 434 -0.35 1.75 21.86
C GLY A 434 -0.46 2.78 20.74
N SER A 435 -1.69 3.07 20.28
CA SER A 435 -1.92 4.13 19.29
C SER A 435 -1.52 5.52 19.79
N LEU A 436 -1.88 5.87 21.04
CA LEU A 436 -1.55 7.15 21.63
C LEU A 436 -0.04 7.32 21.82
N LEU A 437 0.63 6.27 22.31
CA LEU A 437 2.08 6.23 22.48
C LEU A 437 2.78 6.45 21.14
N TYR A 438 2.33 5.79 20.08
CA TYR A 438 2.95 5.96 18.76
C TYR A 438 2.68 7.35 18.17
N ASP A 439 1.42 7.78 18.09
CA ASP A 439 1.00 8.98 17.37
C ASP A 439 1.25 10.30 18.08
N PHE A 440 1.50 10.29 19.40
CA PHE A 440 1.75 11.52 20.17
C PHE A 440 3.14 11.58 20.81
N ILE A 441 3.82 10.45 21.01
CA ILE A 441 5.10 10.41 21.73
C ILE A 441 6.22 9.92 20.82
N LEU A 442 6.10 8.71 20.24
CA LEU A 442 7.21 8.09 19.52
C LEU A 442 7.43 8.67 18.12
N PHE A 443 6.35 8.83 17.35
CA PHE A 443 6.42 9.38 16.00
C PHE A 443 5.20 10.25 15.68
N PRO A 444 5.17 11.49 16.21
CA PRO A 444 3.98 12.31 16.25
C PRO A 444 3.31 12.52 14.89
N ARG A 445 1.99 12.34 14.84
CA ARG A 445 1.17 12.63 13.64
C ARG A 445 0.43 13.95 13.85
N MET A 446 0.94 14.99 13.20
CA MET A 446 0.31 16.32 13.19
C MET A 446 -0.90 16.29 12.25
N ARG A 447 -2.09 16.03 12.83
CA ARG A 447 -3.39 16.17 12.17
C ARG A 447 -4.22 17.18 12.92
N SER A 448 -4.85 18.10 12.20
CA SER A 448 -5.80 19.05 12.77
C SER A 448 -7.00 18.30 13.38
N PHE A 449 -7.66 18.92 14.35
CA PHE A 449 -8.88 18.38 14.93
C PHE A 449 -9.95 18.11 13.87
N SER A 450 -10.10 19.03 12.91
CA SER A 450 -11.05 18.89 11.80
C SER A 450 -10.75 17.67 10.93
N GLU A 451 -9.48 17.41 10.62
CA GLU A 451 -9.05 16.25 9.82
C GLU A 451 -9.30 14.93 10.56
N ARG A 452 -9.07 14.91 11.88
CA ARG A 452 -9.37 13.73 12.71
C ARG A 452 -10.87 13.42 12.71
N ILE A 453 -11.72 14.43 12.86
CA ILE A 453 -13.18 14.26 12.80
C ILE A 453 -13.63 13.83 11.41
N ALA A 454 -13.06 14.40 10.34
CA ALA A 454 -13.36 14.03 8.97
C ALA A 454 -13.02 12.55 8.69
N ALA A 455 -11.84 12.10 9.12
CA ALA A 455 -11.42 10.70 8.99
C ALA A 455 -12.38 9.75 9.73
N LEU A 456 -12.81 10.11 10.95
CA LEU A 456 -13.75 9.31 11.73
C LEU A 456 -15.15 9.23 11.11
N LYS A 457 -15.60 10.32 10.45
CA LYS A 457 -16.88 10.37 9.74
C LYS A 457 -16.85 9.66 8.39
N GLY A 458 -15.67 9.31 7.87
CA GLY A 458 -15.51 8.80 6.52
C GLY A 458 -15.87 9.85 5.46
N SER A 459 -15.82 11.15 5.78
CA SER A 459 -15.93 12.19 4.76
C SER A 459 -14.61 12.26 4.01
N GLN A 460 -14.64 12.20 2.68
CA GLN A 460 -13.46 12.45 1.86
C GLN A 460 -12.78 13.74 2.32
N HIS A 461 -11.45 13.72 2.41
CA HIS A 461 -10.72 14.93 2.10
C HIS A 461 -11.09 15.28 0.66
N ALA A 462 -11.91 16.32 0.47
CA ALA A 462 -11.63 17.21 -0.64
C ALA A 462 -10.15 17.57 -0.45
N GLU A 463 -9.31 17.28 -1.44
CA GLU A 463 -7.93 17.74 -1.44
C GLU A 463 -8.01 19.26 -1.27
N ALA A 464 -7.73 19.74 -0.05
CA ALA A 464 -7.62 21.14 0.23
C ALA A 464 -6.41 21.62 -0.56
N GLU A 465 -6.68 22.41 -1.58
CA GLU A 465 -5.67 23.12 -2.36
C GLU A 465 -4.65 23.78 -1.42
N GLY A 466 -3.37 23.54 -1.73
CA GLY A 466 -2.19 24.27 -1.28
C GLY A 466 -2.27 25.02 0.05
N GLN A 467 -2.04 24.33 1.17
CA GLN A 467 -1.39 24.97 2.31
C GLN A 467 0.12 24.68 2.25
N GLN A 468 0.86 25.70 1.80
CA GLN A 468 2.31 25.77 1.97
C GLN A 468 2.65 25.53 3.43
N ASP A 469 3.55 24.59 3.67
CA ASP A 469 4.27 24.42 4.93
C ASP A 469 4.95 25.75 5.30
N PRO A 470 4.52 26.46 6.38
CA PRO A 470 5.26 27.62 6.83
C PRO A 470 6.51 27.10 7.53
N ARG A 471 7.59 27.03 6.74
CA ARG A 471 8.97 26.95 7.25
C ARG A 471 9.11 27.89 8.45
N GLY A 472 9.61 27.32 9.53
CA GLY A 472 9.38 27.80 10.89
C GLY A 472 9.75 29.26 11.17
N GLU A 473 8.90 29.88 11.97
CA GLU A 473 9.30 30.90 12.93
C GLU A 473 8.94 30.40 14.34
N PRO A 474 9.77 30.69 15.36
CA PRO A 474 9.49 30.28 16.73
C PRO A 474 8.33 31.13 17.27
N ILE A 475 7.14 30.52 17.39
CA ILE A 475 5.98 31.19 17.96
C ILE A 475 6.14 31.27 19.48
N GLU A 476 6.57 32.43 19.96
CA GLU A 476 6.40 32.85 21.34
C GLU A 476 4.91 32.78 21.73
N LEU A 477 4.65 32.29 22.95
CA LEU A 477 3.35 32.21 23.58
C LEU A 477 2.57 33.53 23.45
N LYS A 478 1.36 33.47 22.86
CA LYS A 478 0.27 34.36 23.25
C LYS A 478 -0.82 33.58 23.96
N THR A 479 -0.69 33.56 25.27
CA THR A 479 -1.80 33.48 26.22
C THR A 479 -2.76 34.63 25.93
N GLN A 480 -4.05 34.33 25.74
CA GLN A 480 -5.25 35.17 25.93
C GLN A 480 -6.26 35.00 24.78
N ALA A 481 -7.17 34.04 24.93
CA ALA A 481 -8.63 34.22 24.82
C ALA A 481 -9.28 32.82 24.68
N LEU A 482 -9.89 32.38 25.79
CA LEU A 482 -10.94 31.36 25.97
C LEU A 482 -10.85 30.05 25.18
#